data_AF-A0A7V8WJ12-F1
#
_entry.id   AF-A0A7V8WJ12-F1
#
_cell.length_a   1.000
_cell.length_b   1.000
_cell.length_c   1.000
_cell.angle_alpha   90.00
_cell.angle_beta   90.00
_cell.angle_gamma   90.00
#
_symmetry.space_group_name_H-M   'P 1'
#
loop_
_entity.id
_entity.type
_entity.pdbx_description
1 polymer ?
#
loop_
_entity_poly.entity_id
_entity_poly.type
_entity_poly.pdbx_seq_one_letter_code
_entity_poly.pdbx_strand_id
1 'polypeptide(L)'
;MGAASAARDLRFLDPAILSRLGTMELKARTVVEGFLSGLHRSPYKGFSVEFAEYRQYLPGDDLSTLDWKVYARTDRYYVKKYEEETNLECHLLLDQSASMAYRGTAPMSKLEYGSVLAGSLAFLMHRQRDATGLIAFDEQIRFRLPAASRPGHLHALLLALERLQAGQRSDVARPLHQLAEALLKRSLVVLISDLLDDPEPVIKGLKHLRFRGTDVVVFQVLDPDELTFPFRGASKFKDLETAQEVVADPARARTAYLRELTGLTLQYDRELRGAGIDYVQLDTSQPLDFALLTYLSARSKRK
;
A
#
# COMPACT_ATOMS: atom_id res chain seq x y z
N MET A 1 -25.51 -29.78 20.56
CA MET A 1 -24.28 -30.30 19.90
C MET A 1 -24.62 -30.61 18.46
N GLY A 2 -24.09 -30.00 17.41
CA GLY A 2 -23.14 -28.89 17.28
C GLY A 2 -23.39 -28.22 15.93
N ALA A 3 -23.82 -26.96 15.98
CA ALA A 3 -23.95 -26.06 14.83
C ALA A 3 -22.65 -25.25 14.68
N ALA A 4 -21.51 -25.95 14.59
CA ALA A 4 -20.17 -25.36 14.63
C ALA A 4 -19.38 -25.56 13.31
N SER A 5 -20.07 -25.74 12.18
CA SER A 5 -19.41 -26.09 10.91
C SER A 5 -19.64 -25.12 9.75
N ALA A 6 -20.30 -23.97 9.95
CA ALA A 6 -20.64 -23.05 8.84
C ALA A 6 -19.86 -21.72 8.83
N ALA A 7 -18.77 -21.61 9.62
CA ALA A 7 -18.01 -20.36 9.78
C ALA A 7 -16.53 -20.46 9.36
N ARG A 8 -16.18 -21.40 8.46
CA ARG A 8 -14.84 -21.45 7.86
C ARG A 8 -14.93 -21.07 6.37
N ASP A 9 -14.02 -20.20 5.97
CA ASP A 9 -13.53 -19.98 4.61
C ASP A 9 -14.38 -19.10 3.68
N LEU A 10 -14.39 -17.79 3.96
CA LEU A 10 -14.09 -16.85 2.88
C LEU A 10 -12.65 -16.42 3.08
N ARG A 11 -11.76 -17.17 2.42
CA ARG A 11 -10.32 -16.99 2.47
C ARG A 11 -10.01 -15.62 1.89
N PHE A 12 -9.36 -14.77 2.67
CA PHE A 12 -8.58 -13.65 2.13
C PHE A 12 -7.78 -14.15 0.93
N LEU A 13 -7.66 -13.31 -0.10
CA LEU A 13 -7.13 -13.73 -1.40
C LEU A 13 -5.68 -14.19 -1.26
N ASP A 14 -5.50 -15.52 -1.30
CA ASP A 14 -4.19 -16.15 -1.19
C ASP A 14 -3.24 -15.53 -2.23
N PRO A 15 -2.08 -15.01 -1.80
CA PRO A 15 -1.05 -14.48 -2.70
C PRO A 15 -0.69 -15.44 -3.85
N ALA A 16 -0.81 -16.76 -3.64
CA ALA A 16 -0.59 -17.78 -4.67
C ALA A 16 -1.69 -17.81 -5.76
N ILE A 17 -2.92 -17.40 -5.43
CA ILE A 17 -3.99 -17.24 -6.42
C ILE A 17 -3.76 -15.94 -7.21
N LEU A 18 -3.40 -14.86 -6.52
CA LEU A 18 -3.12 -13.57 -7.15
C LEU A 18 -1.93 -13.66 -8.12
N SER A 19 -0.87 -14.38 -7.77
CA SER A 19 0.30 -14.54 -8.65
C SER A 19 -0.05 -15.24 -9.98
N ARG A 20 -1.06 -16.13 -9.98
CA ARG A 20 -1.53 -16.86 -11.17
C ARG A 20 -2.49 -16.07 -12.05
N LEU A 21 -3.01 -14.94 -11.58
CA LEU A 21 -3.85 -14.08 -12.42
C LEU A 21 -2.99 -13.45 -13.53
N GLY A 22 -3.55 -13.38 -14.74
CA GLY A 22 -2.81 -12.95 -15.93
C GLY A 22 -2.36 -11.49 -15.87
N THR A 23 -3.31 -10.55 -15.82
CA THR A 23 -3.01 -9.11 -15.93
C THR A 23 -2.96 -8.42 -14.58
N MET A 24 -2.19 -7.33 -14.48
CA MET A 24 -2.16 -6.49 -13.28
C MET A 24 -3.54 -5.91 -12.94
N GLU A 25 -4.34 -5.61 -13.97
CA GLU A 25 -5.72 -5.13 -13.80
C GLU A 25 -6.61 -6.15 -13.06
N LEU A 26 -6.52 -7.43 -13.42
CA LEU A 26 -7.27 -8.49 -12.73
C LEU A 26 -6.80 -8.63 -11.29
N LYS A 27 -5.48 -8.63 -11.04
CA LYS A 27 -4.92 -8.70 -9.68
C LYS A 27 -5.42 -7.55 -8.81
N ALA A 28 -5.26 -6.32 -9.27
CA ALA A 28 -5.66 -5.12 -8.55
C ALA A 28 -7.17 -5.10 -8.27
N ARG A 29 -8.00 -5.40 -9.29
CA ARG A 29 -9.46 -5.43 -9.15
C ARG A 29 -9.92 -6.49 -8.17
N THR A 30 -9.38 -7.70 -8.25
CA THR A 30 -9.74 -8.81 -7.35
C THR A 30 -9.41 -8.46 -5.88
N VAL A 31 -8.24 -7.86 -5.62
CA VAL A 31 -7.87 -7.40 -4.27
C VAL A 31 -8.84 -6.32 -3.77
N VAL A 32 -9.20 -5.34 -4.60
CA VAL A 32 -10.14 -4.27 -4.21
C VAL A 32 -11.54 -4.81 -3.97
N GLU A 33 -12.04 -5.71 -4.81
CA GLU A 33 -13.35 -6.35 -4.61
C GLU A 33 -13.38 -7.20 -3.34
N GLY A 34 -12.32 -7.98 -3.08
CA GLY A 34 -12.14 -8.74 -1.84
C GLY A 34 -12.11 -7.84 -0.61
N PHE A 35 -11.34 -6.75 -0.69
CA PHE A 35 -11.26 -5.70 0.34
C PHE A 35 -12.65 -5.10 0.65
N LEU A 36 -13.40 -4.66 -0.36
CA LEU A 36 -14.73 -4.06 -0.18
C LEU A 36 -15.74 -5.05 0.39
N SER A 37 -15.74 -6.29 -0.09
CA SER A 37 -16.57 -7.36 0.47
C SER A 37 -16.22 -7.63 1.94
N GLY A 38 -14.93 -7.60 2.29
CA GLY A 38 -14.43 -7.74 3.66
C GLY A 38 -14.86 -6.60 4.58
N LEU A 39 -14.88 -5.35 4.09
CA LEU A 39 -15.40 -4.20 4.83
C LEU A 39 -16.87 -4.35 5.22
N HIS A 40 -17.71 -4.85 4.31
CA HIS A 40 -19.13 -5.08 4.58
C HIS A 40 -19.39 -6.17 5.63
N ARG A 41 -18.41 -7.06 5.89
CA ARG A 41 -18.54 -8.18 6.83
C ARG A 41 -17.73 -8.00 8.12
N SER A 42 -16.85 -7.00 8.18
CA SER A 42 -16.05 -6.71 9.35
C SER A 42 -16.93 -6.18 10.49
N PRO A 43 -16.79 -6.67 11.74
CA PRO A 43 -17.47 -6.09 12.90
C PRO A 43 -16.98 -4.66 13.22
N TYR A 44 -15.89 -4.22 12.58
CA TYR A 44 -15.33 -2.88 12.70
C TYR A 44 -15.96 -1.96 11.63
N LYS A 45 -17.09 -1.34 11.97
CA LYS A 45 -17.86 -0.38 11.15
C LYS A 45 -17.13 0.92 10.74
N GLY A 46 -15.82 1.01 10.90
CA GLY A 46 -15.06 2.27 10.83
C GLY A 46 -14.62 2.72 9.44
N PHE A 47 -14.80 1.88 8.41
CA PHE A 47 -14.57 2.27 7.02
C PHE A 47 -15.91 2.35 6.31
N SER A 48 -16.64 3.43 6.58
CA SER A 48 -17.62 3.89 5.60
C SER A 48 -16.80 4.23 4.36
N VAL A 49 -16.75 3.30 3.40
CA VAL A 49 -16.89 3.70 1.99
C VAL A 49 -17.97 4.77 2.03
N GLU A 50 -17.67 5.97 1.56
CA GLU A 50 -18.65 7.05 1.49
C GLU A 50 -19.77 6.61 0.57
N PHE A 51 -20.71 5.85 1.14
CA PHE A 51 -21.97 5.58 0.53
C PHE A 51 -22.68 6.93 0.59
N ALA A 52 -22.98 7.47 -0.59
CA ALA A 52 -24.05 8.44 -0.76
C ALA A 52 -25.36 7.76 -0.32
N GLU A 53 -25.57 7.64 0.98
CA GLU A 53 -26.79 7.13 1.57
C GLU A 53 -27.85 8.22 1.41
N TYR A 54 -28.91 7.88 0.67
CA TYR A 54 -30.17 8.63 0.75
C TYR A 54 -30.75 8.36 2.12
N ARG A 55 -30.69 9.37 2.99
CA ARG A 55 -31.40 9.34 4.27
C ARG A 55 -32.73 10.04 4.12
N GLN A 56 -33.77 9.52 4.77
CA GLN A 56 -35.04 10.25 4.86
C GLN A 56 -34.83 11.56 5.64
N TYR A 57 -35.32 12.66 5.07
CA TYR A 57 -35.25 13.98 5.68
C TYR A 57 -35.85 13.97 7.08
N LEU A 58 -35.16 14.58 8.04
CA LEU A 58 -35.65 14.86 9.38
C LEU A 58 -35.80 16.37 9.58
N PRO A 59 -36.77 16.82 10.39
CA PRO A 59 -36.90 18.23 10.72
C PRO A 59 -35.61 18.79 11.36
N GLY A 60 -35.00 19.78 10.71
CA GLY A 60 -33.71 20.35 11.10
C GLY A 60 -32.58 20.11 10.09
N ASP A 61 -32.78 19.24 9.11
CA ASP A 61 -31.86 19.06 8.00
C ASP A 61 -31.91 20.25 7.03
N ASP A 62 -30.76 20.59 6.42
CA ASP A 62 -30.70 21.67 5.42
C ASP A 62 -31.47 21.28 4.15
N LEU A 63 -32.50 22.07 3.82
CA LEU A 63 -33.34 21.92 2.63
C LEU A 63 -32.54 22.02 1.32
N SER A 64 -31.34 22.62 1.33
CA SER A 64 -30.45 22.68 0.17
C SER A 64 -29.95 21.30 -0.27
N THR A 65 -29.90 20.33 0.65
CA THR A 65 -29.41 18.96 0.42
C THR A 65 -30.48 18.00 -0.08
N LEU A 66 -31.71 18.49 -0.31
CA LEU A 66 -32.86 17.67 -0.66
C LEU A 66 -32.88 17.28 -2.14
N ASP A 67 -33.09 16.00 -2.44
CA ASP A 67 -33.18 15.53 -3.83
C ASP A 67 -34.62 15.61 -4.36
N TRP A 68 -34.90 16.70 -5.07
CA TRP A 68 -36.20 16.95 -5.70
C TRP A 68 -36.58 15.92 -6.77
N LYS A 69 -35.61 15.23 -7.40
CA LYS A 69 -35.91 14.20 -8.42
C LYS A 69 -36.39 12.90 -7.76
N VAL A 70 -35.80 12.53 -6.63
CA VAL A 70 -36.27 11.37 -5.84
C VAL A 70 -37.63 11.67 -5.22
N TYR A 71 -37.84 12.89 -4.73
CA TYR A 71 -39.15 13.36 -4.27
C TYR A 71 -40.21 13.21 -5.37
N ALA A 72 -39.95 13.71 -6.58
CA ALA A 72 -40.89 13.61 -7.70
C ALA A 72 -41.27 12.17 -8.11
N ARG A 73 -40.48 11.17 -7.73
CA ARG A 73 -40.73 9.75 -8.04
C ARG A 73 -41.33 8.94 -6.89
N THR A 74 -41.07 9.35 -5.65
CA THR A 74 -41.36 8.52 -4.46
C THR A 74 -42.26 9.23 -3.45
N ASP A 75 -42.56 10.51 -3.66
CA ASP A 75 -43.33 11.37 -2.76
C ASP A 75 -42.79 11.39 -1.32
N ARG A 76 -41.48 11.14 -1.18
CA ARG A 76 -40.76 11.05 0.08
C ARG A 76 -39.53 11.95 0.02
N TYR A 77 -39.33 12.69 1.10
CA TYR A 77 -38.21 13.60 1.26
C TYR A 77 -36.94 12.82 1.60
N TYR A 78 -35.97 12.85 0.69
CA TYR A 78 -34.63 12.30 0.92
C TYR A 78 -33.59 13.40 0.84
N VAL A 79 -32.64 13.39 1.77
CA VAL A 79 -31.44 14.22 1.75
C VAL A 79 -30.30 13.45 1.13
N LYS A 80 -29.61 14.09 0.19
CA LYS A 80 -28.42 13.58 -0.46
C LYS A 80 -27.22 13.97 0.41
N LYS A 81 -26.57 12.98 1.04
CA LYS A 81 -25.19 13.18 1.53
C LYS A 81 -24.29 13.31 0.30
N TYR A 82 -23.66 14.46 0.15
CA TYR A 82 -22.65 14.68 -0.87
C TYR A 82 -21.43 13.79 -0.54
N GLU A 83 -20.95 13.03 -1.52
CA GLU A 83 -19.54 12.61 -1.55
C GLU A 83 -18.74 13.91 -1.58
N GLU A 84 -17.84 14.13 -0.63
CA GLU A 84 -16.80 15.12 -0.85
C GLU A 84 -15.95 14.57 -2.01
N GLU A 85 -16.07 15.16 -3.21
CA GLU A 85 -15.08 14.92 -4.25
C GLU A 85 -13.75 15.45 -3.71
N THR A 86 -12.93 14.56 -3.15
CA THR A 86 -11.56 14.89 -2.80
C THR A 86 -10.86 15.22 -4.12
N ASN A 87 -10.26 16.40 -4.22
CA ASN A 87 -9.30 16.70 -5.29
C ASN A 87 -7.91 16.23 -4.84
N LEU A 88 -7.81 15.00 -4.31
CA LEU A 88 -6.56 14.48 -3.77
C LEU A 88 -5.67 14.02 -4.92
N GLU A 89 -4.40 14.43 -4.87
CA GLU A 89 -3.36 13.92 -5.74
C GLU A 89 -2.59 12.84 -4.98
N CYS A 90 -2.53 11.62 -5.51
CA CYS A 90 -1.83 10.49 -4.94
C CYS A 90 -0.59 10.16 -5.77
N HIS A 91 0.58 10.11 -5.14
CA HIS A 91 1.83 9.66 -5.75
C HIS A 91 2.24 8.33 -5.16
N LEU A 92 2.26 7.29 -6.00
CA LEU A 92 2.77 5.98 -5.66
C LEU A 92 4.26 5.94 -5.99
N LEU A 93 5.10 5.79 -4.96
CA LEU A 93 6.54 5.67 -5.06
C LEU A 93 6.86 4.19 -4.82
N LEU A 94 7.25 3.48 -5.88
CA LEU A 94 7.58 2.06 -5.83
C LEU A 94 9.07 1.87 -6.02
N ASP A 95 9.69 1.30 -5.01
CA ASP A 95 11.07 0.84 -5.09
C ASP A 95 11.15 -0.39 -6.00
N GLN A 96 12.06 -0.31 -6.96
CA GLN A 96 12.39 -1.39 -7.86
C GLN A 96 13.88 -1.73 -7.79
N SER A 97 14.53 -1.54 -6.64
CA SER A 97 15.91 -1.98 -6.39
C SER A 97 16.10 -3.49 -6.58
N ALA A 98 17.35 -3.95 -6.58
CA ALA A 98 17.67 -5.38 -6.74
C ALA A 98 17.11 -6.24 -5.59
N SER A 99 17.05 -5.69 -4.36
CA SER A 99 16.48 -6.37 -3.21
C SER A 99 14.98 -6.64 -3.38
N MET A 100 14.26 -5.77 -4.09
CA MET A 100 12.83 -5.94 -4.39
C MET A 100 12.55 -7.12 -5.34
N ALA A 101 13.54 -7.61 -6.10
CA ALA A 101 13.39 -8.87 -6.86
C ALA A 101 13.41 -10.13 -5.99
N TYR A 102 13.80 -10.03 -4.72
CA TYR A 102 13.89 -11.20 -3.85
C TYR A 102 12.53 -11.88 -3.69
N ARG A 103 12.59 -13.22 -3.76
CA ARG A 103 11.47 -14.13 -3.58
C ARG A 103 11.99 -15.37 -2.87
N GLY A 104 11.64 -15.49 -1.59
CA GLY A 104 11.97 -16.66 -0.78
C GLY A 104 10.89 -17.73 -0.89
N THR A 105 10.31 -18.08 0.25
CA THR A 105 9.22 -19.06 0.36
C THR A 105 7.86 -18.52 -0.11
N ALA A 106 7.73 -17.20 -0.30
CA ALA A 106 6.50 -16.57 -0.75
C ALA A 106 6.18 -16.81 -2.25
N PRO A 107 4.89 -16.78 -2.64
CA PRO A 107 4.48 -17.03 -4.02
C PRO A 107 4.71 -15.84 -4.98
N MET A 108 5.04 -14.66 -4.46
CA MET A 108 5.36 -13.45 -5.23
C MET A 108 6.67 -12.86 -4.72
N SER A 109 7.43 -12.20 -5.60
CA SER A 109 8.55 -11.37 -5.16
C SER A 109 8.07 -10.11 -4.43
N LYS A 110 8.96 -9.44 -3.70
CA LYS A 110 8.63 -8.14 -3.06
C LYS A 110 8.14 -7.10 -4.08
N LEU A 111 8.75 -7.04 -5.26
CA LEU A 111 8.36 -6.13 -6.35
C LEU A 111 6.98 -6.49 -6.92
N GLU A 112 6.69 -7.79 -7.14
CA GLU A 112 5.37 -8.23 -7.59
C GLU A 112 4.29 -7.88 -6.56
N TYR A 113 4.54 -8.18 -5.29
CA TYR A 113 3.63 -7.87 -4.19
C TYR A 113 3.39 -6.35 -4.07
N GLY A 114 4.47 -5.56 -4.12
CA GLY A 114 4.42 -4.10 -4.11
C GLY A 114 3.71 -3.51 -5.33
N SER A 115 3.85 -4.12 -6.50
CA SER A 115 3.16 -3.72 -7.73
C SER A 115 1.66 -3.98 -7.64
N VAL A 116 1.24 -5.11 -7.07
CA VAL A 116 -0.19 -5.38 -6.83
C VAL A 116 -0.74 -4.40 -5.79
N LEU A 117 0.00 -4.12 -4.71
CA LEU A 117 -0.37 -3.10 -3.72
C LEU A 117 -0.57 -1.71 -4.37
N ALA A 118 0.41 -1.26 -5.17
CA ALA A 118 0.32 0.00 -5.90
C ALA A 118 -0.88 0.02 -6.86
N GLY A 119 -1.10 -1.08 -7.60
CA GLY A 119 -2.23 -1.22 -8.51
C GLY A 119 -3.58 -1.18 -7.80
N SER A 120 -3.70 -1.87 -6.65
CA SER A 120 -4.91 -1.85 -5.82
C SER A 120 -5.20 -0.46 -5.26
N LEU A 121 -4.18 0.25 -4.77
CA LEU A 121 -4.32 1.63 -4.32
C LEU A 121 -4.72 2.56 -5.46
N ALA A 122 -4.08 2.45 -6.63
CA ALA A 122 -4.45 3.24 -7.81
C ALA A 122 -5.89 2.98 -8.25
N PHE A 123 -6.36 1.74 -8.17
CA PHE A 123 -7.74 1.38 -8.49
C PHE A 123 -8.73 2.00 -7.48
N LEU A 124 -8.39 2.01 -6.19
CA LEU A 124 -9.20 2.66 -5.14
C LEU A 124 -9.29 4.18 -5.38
N MET A 125 -8.16 4.85 -5.62
CA MET A 125 -8.11 6.29 -5.91
C MET A 125 -8.90 6.63 -7.19
N HIS A 126 -8.76 5.81 -8.24
CA HIS A 126 -9.51 6.01 -9.48
C HIS A 126 -11.03 5.91 -9.28
N ARG A 127 -11.50 5.02 -8.39
CA ARG A 127 -12.92 4.94 -8.03
C ARG A 127 -13.44 6.20 -7.34
N GLN A 128 -12.58 6.87 -6.58
CA GLN A 128 -12.87 8.16 -5.92
C GLN A 128 -12.65 9.36 -6.84
N ARG A 129 -12.26 9.12 -8.11
CA ARG A 129 -11.90 10.14 -9.12
C ARG A 129 -10.67 10.98 -8.75
N ASP A 130 -9.87 10.52 -7.81
CA ASP A 130 -8.61 11.15 -7.42
C ASP A 130 -7.53 10.99 -8.50
N ALA A 131 -6.63 11.97 -8.60
CA ALA A 131 -5.51 11.92 -9.54
C ALA A 131 -4.43 11.00 -8.97
N THR A 132 -4.00 9.99 -9.73
CA THR A 132 -2.95 9.05 -9.27
C THR A 132 -1.76 9.04 -10.21
N GLY A 133 -0.56 9.17 -9.65
CA GLY A 133 0.73 9.06 -10.36
C GLY A 133 1.54 7.87 -9.86
N LEU A 134 2.50 7.44 -10.68
CA LEU A 134 3.43 6.35 -10.35
C LEU A 134 4.85 6.82 -10.60
N ILE A 135 5.74 6.54 -9.65
CA ILE A 135 7.16 6.81 -9.73
C ILE A 135 7.87 5.53 -9.32
N ALA A 136 8.58 4.91 -10.26
CA ALA A 136 9.44 3.76 -9.95
C ALA A 136 10.89 4.22 -9.92
N PHE A 137 11.61 3.82 -8.88
CA PHE A 137 12.97 4.26 -8.63
C PHE A 137 13.83 3.12 -8.09
N ASP A 138 15.13 3.27 -8.29
CA ASP A 138 16.18 2.49 -7.64
C ASP A 138 17.15 3.50 -7.00
N GLU A 139 18.46 3.50 -7.32
CA GLU A 139 19.33 4.64 -7.05
C GLU A 139 18.89 5.98 -7.71
N GLN A 140 18.06 5.91 -8.75
CA GLN A 140 17.56 7.06 -9.51
C GLN A 140 16.08 6.86 -9.90
N ILE A 141 15.40 7.94 -10.28
CA ILE A 141 14.04 7.83 -10.85
C ILE A 141 14.16 7.20 -12.24
N ARG A 142 13.65 5.96 -12.40
CA ARG A 142 13.70 5.22 -13.67
C ARG A 142 12.44 5.41 -14.49
N PHE A 143 11.31 5.54 -13.83
CA PHE A 143 10.02 5.73 -14.48
C PHE A 143 9.19 6.75 -13.73
N ARG A 144 8.50 7.63 -14.46
CA ARG A 144 7.57 8.60 -13.91
C ARG A 144 6.34 8.74 -14.80
N LEU A 145 5.20 8.43 -14.21
CA LEU A 145 3.88 8.74 -14.73
C LEU A 145 3.26 9.83 -13.84
N PRO A 146 3.08 11.06 -14.35
CA PRO A 146 2.46 12.15 -13.60
C PRO A 146 1.05 11.79 -13.11
N ALA A 147 0.62 12.39 -12.01
CA ALA A 147 -0.71 12.14 -11.48
C ALA A 147 -1.79 12.72 -12.41
N ALA A 148 -2.78 11.89 -12.74
CA ALA A 148 -3.95 12.31 -13.50
C ALA A 148 -5.15 11.42 -13.17
N SER A 149 -6.35 11.95 -13.43
CA SER A 149 -7.64 11.23 -13.29
C SER A 149 -8.33 11.01 -14.65
N ARG A 150 -7.65 11.29 -15.76
CA ARG A 150 -8.22 11.19 -17.12
C ARG A 150 -8.56 9.74 -17.51
N PRO A 151 -9.55 9.52 -18.40
CA PRO A 151 -9.87 8.19 -18.91
C PRO A 151 -8.65 7.48 -19.49
N GLY A 152 -8.51 6.18 -19.20
CA GLY A 152 -7.38 5.35 -19.64
C GLY A 152 -6.08 5.53 -18.83
N HIS A 153 -5.99 6.52 -17.93
CA HIS A 153 -4.80 6.73 -17.10
C HIS A 153 -4.53 5.57 -16.14
N LEU A 154 -5.58 5.02 -15.51
CA LEU A 154 -5.46 3.85 -14.65
C LEU A 154 -4.90 2.65 -15.43
N HIS A 155 -5.38 2.41 -16.65
CA HIS A 155 -4.89 1.30 -17.48
C HIS A 155 -3.41 1.48 -17.84
N ALA A 156 -2.99 2.71 -18.19
CA ALA A 156 -1.58 3.01 -18.45
C ALA A 156 -0.70 2.79 -17.20
N LEU A 157 -1.20 3.16 -16.01
CA LEU A 157 -0.52 2.92 -14.73
C LEU A 157 -0.38 1.43 -14.44
N LEU A 158 -1.46 0.64 -14.59
CA LEU A 158 -1.44 -0.80 -14.35
C LEU A 158 -0.52 -1.53 -15.33
N LEU A 159 -0.49 -1.12 -16.60
CA LEU A 159 0.43 -1.65 -17.61
C LEU A 159 1.89 -1.29 -17.29
N ALA A 160 2.13 -0.07 -16.75
CA ALA A 160 3.46 0.31 -16.31
C ALA A 160 3.94 -0.56 -15.15
N LEU A 161 3.09 -0.79 -14.14
CA LEU A 161 3.37 -1.70 -13.02
C LEU A 161 3.67 -3.13 -13.48
N GLU A 162 2.92 -3.64 -14.45
CA GLU A 162 3.13 -5.00 -15.00
C GLU A 162 4.48 -5.16 -15.71
N ARG A 163 5.04 -4.06 -16.22
CA ARG A 163 6.30 -4.04 -16.97
C ARG A 163 7.52 -3.67 -16.12
N LEU A 164 7.34 -3.36 -14.84
CA LEU A 164 8.45 -3.04 -13.97
C LEU A 164 9.38 -4.24 -13.81
N GLN A 165 10.66 -3.96 -13.80
CA GLN A 165 11.71 -4.95 -13.58
C GLN A 165 12.63 -4.42 -12.48
N ALA A 166 13.15 -5.32 -11.67
CA ALA A 166 14.13 -4.93 -10.66
C ALA A 166 15.38 -4.36 -11.34
N GLY A 167 15.81 -3.22 -10.84
CA GLY A 167 17.05 -2.53 -11.14
C GLY A 167 18.23 -3.19 -10.44
N GLN A 168 19.34 -2.45 -10.34
CA GLN A 168 20.63 -3.02 -9.93
C GLN A 168 21.08 -2.67 -8.51
N ARG A 169 20.66 -1.52 -7.96
CA ARG A 169 21.10 -1.03 -6.64
C ARG A 169 19.99 -0.27 -5.92
N SER A 170 19.92 -0.37 -4.60
CA SER A 170 19.07 0.46 -3.75
C SER A 170 19.80 1.74 -3.32
N ASP A 171 19.12 2.88 -3.48
CA ASP A 171 19.37 4.10 -2.71
C ASP A 171 18.04 4.86 -2.68
N VAL A 172 17.20 4.53 -1.70
CA VAL A 172 15.86 5.12 -1.57
C VAL A 172 15.93 6.62 -1.20
N ALA A 173 17.03 7.07 -0.59
CA ALA A 173 17.14 8.41 -0.04
C ALA A 173 17.26 9.49 -1.12
N ARG A 174 18.05 9.27 -2.17
CA ARG A 174 18.23 10.28 -3.24
C ARG A 174 16.94 10.56 -4.00
N PRO A 175 16.18 9.55 -4.50
CA PRO A 175 14.91 9.79 -5.17
C PRO A 175 13.90 10.48 -4.25
N LEU A 176 13.83 10.10 -2.96
CA LEU A 176 12.93 10.76 -2.02
C LEU A 176 13.24 12.26 -1.87
N HIS A 177 14.52 12.64 -1.81
CA HIS A 177 14.89 14.06 -1.71
C HIS A 177 14.50 14.83 -2.97
N GLN A 178 14.78 14.28 -4.16
CA GLN A 178 14.40 14.88 -5.44
C GLN A 178 12.88 15.03 -5.58
N LEU A 179 12.13 14.03 -5.12
CA LEU A 179 10.66 14.06 -5.13
C LEU A 179 10.10 15.06 -4.13
N ALA A 180 10.70 15.16 -2.95
CA ALA A 180 10.31 16.13 -1.94
C ALA A 180 10.47 17.58 -2.43
N GLU A 181 11.46 17.85 -3.28
CA GLU A 181 11.62 19.15 -3.93
C GLU A 181 10.60 19.40 -5.03
N ALA A 182 10.31 18.38 -5.85
CA ALA A 182 9.41 18.47 -7.01
C ALA A 182 7.92 18.51 -6.65
N LEU A 183 7.53 17.94 -5.51
CA LEU A 183 6.15 17.94 -5.03
C LEU A 183 5.85 19.28 -4.32
N LEU A 184 5.06 20.12 -4.98
CA LEU A 184 4.73 21.49 -4.54
C LEU A 184 3.33 21.62 -3.91
N LYS A 185 2.48 20.61 -4.06
CA LYS A 185 1.08 20.63 -3.61
C LYS A 185 0.86 19.64 -2.48
N ARG A 186 -0.14 19.93 -1.63
CA ARG A 186 -0.65 18.96 -0.64
C ARG A 186 -1.17 17.74 -1.39
N SER A 187 -0.58 16.59 -1.13
CA SER A 187 -0.86 15.33 -1.80
C SER A 187 -0.78 14.17 -0.80
N LEU A 188 -1.20 13.00 -1.23
CA LEU A 188 -0.91 11.74 -0.58
C LEU A 188 0.31 11.12 -1.26
N VAL A 189 1.36 10.84 -0.50
CA VAL A 189 2.55 10.13 -0.96
C VAL A 189 2.57 8.76 -0.31
N VAL A 190 2.62 7.72 -1.14
CA VAL A 190 2.71 6.33 -0.69
C VAL A 190 4.05 5.77 -1.13
N LEU A 191 4.93 5.48 -0.19
CA LEU A 191 6.19 4.79 -0.42
C LEU A 191 6.02 3.28 -0.21
N ILE A 192 6.47 2.48 -1.17
CA ILE A 192 6.51 1.01 -1.11
C ILE A 192 7.95 0.59 -1.37
N SER A 193 8.63 0.09 -0.34
CA SER A 193 10.05 -0.32 -0.37
C SER A 193 10.29 -1.37 0.73
N ASP A 194 11.40 -2.09 0.71
CA ASP A 194 11.81 -2.96 1.81
C ASP A 194 12.54 -2.20 2.94
N LEU A 195 12.98 -0.96 2.68
CA LEU A 195 13.64 -0.05 3.62
C LEU A 195 14.85 -0.66 4.32
N LEU A 196 15.62 -1.49 3.61
CA LEU A 196 16.83 -2.10 4.15
C LEU A 196 18.08 -1.20 4.06
N ASP A 197 17.96 -0.05 3.40
CA ASP A 197 18.99 1.00 3.35
C ASP A 197 19.20 1.70 4.71
N ASP A 198 20.23 2.55 4.78
CA ASP A 198 20.48 3.44 5.92
C ASP A 198 19.22 4.25 6.28
N PRO A 199 18.68 4.09 7.50
CA PRO A 199 17.43 4.73 7.89
C PRO A 199 17.53 6.25 8.02
N GLU A 200 18.69 6.82 8.36
CA GLU A 200 18.78 8.25 8.67
C GLU A 200 18.42 9.15 7.47
N PRO A 201 19.03 8.97 6.27
CA PRO A 201 18.67 9.78 5.10
C PRO A 201 17.22 9.57 4.65
N VAL A 202 16.72 8.34 4.71
CA VAL A 202 15.35 7.98 4.29
C VAL A 202 14.32 8.66 5.20
N ILE A 203 14.49 8.53 6.53
CA ILE A 203 13.62 9.17 7.53
C ILE A 203 13.62 10.68 7.34
N LYS A 204 14.78 11.30 7.11
CA LYS A 204 14.89 12.74 6.87
C LYS A 204 14.11 13.17 5.61
N GLY A 205 14.22 12.42 4.52
CA GLY A 205 13.46 12.66 3.29
C GLY A 205 11.94 12.57 3.51
N LEU A 206 11.48 11.56 4.23
CA LEU A 206 10.07 11.35 4.56
C LEU A 206 9.51 12.44 5.47
N LYS A 207 10.28 12.86 6.49
CA LYS A 207 9.91 13.99 7.36
C LYS A 207 9.81 15.30 6.58
N HIS A 208 10.70 15.53 5.62
CA HIS A 208 10.67 16.71 4.75
C HIS A 208 9.40 16.76 3.89
N LEU A 209 9.00 15.62 3.30
CA LEU A 209 7.71 15.50 2.60
C LEU A 209 6.54 15.85 3.53
N ARG A 210 6.53 15.29 4.73
CA ARG A 210 5.46 15.53 5.71
C ARG A 210 5.37 17.00 6.13
N PHE A 211 6.50 17.66 6.35
CA PHE A 211 6.54 19.08 6.75
C PHE A 211 5.93 20.02 5.69
N ARG A 212 5.95 19.63 4.40
CA ARG A 212 5.31 20.38 3.32
C ARG A 212 3.77 20.25 3.29
N GLY A 213 3.18 19.55 4.25
CA GLY A 213 1.73 19.35 4.36
C GLY A 213 1.18 18.20 3.53
N THR A 214 2.06 17.33 3.04
CA THR A 214 1.73 16.07 2.36
C THR A 214 1.41 14.99 3.40
N ASP A 215 0.39 14.19 3.15
CA ASP A 215 0.15 12.97 3.91
C ASP A 215 1.06 11.87 3.39
N VAL A 216 1.83 11.23 4.27
CA VAL A 216 2.83 10.22 3.87
C VAL A 216 2.46 8.88 4.49
N VAL A 217 2.45 7.85 3.66
CA VAL A 217 2.23 6.45 4.07
C VAL A 217 3.41 5.63 3.55
N VAL A 218 3.97 4.80 4.41
CA VAL A 218 5.12 3.97 4.11
C VAL A 218 4.74 2.52 4.34
N PHE A 219 4.82 1.72 3.28
CA PHE A 219 4.67 0.28 3.29
C PHE A 219 6.06 -0.36 3.18
N GLN A 220 6.53 -0.94 4.27
CA GLN A 220 7.72 -1.78 4.28
C GLN A 220 7.35 -3.19 3.81
N VAL A 221 7.82 -3.64 2.64
CA VAL A 221 7.53 -4.97 2.11
C VAL A 221 8.70 -5.90 2.39
N LEU A 222 8.49 -6.95 3.17
CA LEU A 222 9.52 -7.94 3.52
C LEU A 222 9.06 -9.36 3.16
N ASP A 223 10.01 -10.20 2.77
CA ASP A 223 9.77 -11.62 2.55
C ASP A 223 9.81 -12.42 3.88
N PRO A 224 9.03 -13.51 4.04
CA PRO A 224 9.10 -14.39 5.21
C PRO A 224 10.51 -14.85 5.55
N ASP A 225 11.36 -15.06 4.55
CA ASP A 225 12.72 -15.52 4.76
C ASP A 225 13.59 -14.42 5.41
N GLU A 226 13.31 -13.15 5.12
CA GLU A 226 13.92 -11.99 5.78
C GLU A 226 13.38 -11.83 7.21
N LEU A 227 12.09 -12.07 7.44
CA LEU A 227 11.49 -11.92 8.77
C LEU A 227 11.87 -13.04 9.76
N THR A 228 12.03 -14.27 9.26
CA THR A 228 12.20 -15.45 10.11
C THR A 228 13.61 -16.04 10.07
N PHE A 229 14.37 -15.70 9.02
CA PHE A 229 15.69 -16.22 8.71
C PHE A 229 15.74 -17.76 8.84
N PRO A 230 15.03 -18.51 7.97
CA PRO A 230 14.83 -19.95 8.12
C PRO A 230 16.01 -20.80 7.63
N PHE A 231 17.14 -20.18 7.25
CA PHE A 231 18.31 -20.85 6.70
C PHE A 231 18.99 -21.76 7.74
N ARG A 232 19.34 -22.99 7.32
CA ARG A 232 19.99 -24.01 8.15
C ARG A 232 21.19 -24.61 7.42
N GLY A 233 22.26 -24.90 8.16
CA GLY A 233 23.50 -25.45 7.61
C GLY A 233 24.39 -24.38 6.97
N ALA A 234 25.68 -24.68 6.78
CA ALA A 234 26.62 -23.72 6.19
C ALA A 234 26.11 -23.23 4.82
N SER A 235 25.85 -21.94 4.73
CA SER A 235 25.23 -21.32 3.56
C SER A 235 26.08 -20.17 3.07
N LYS A 236 26.14 -20.01 1.76
CA LYS A 236 26.80 -18.89 1.10
C LYS A 236 25.73 -17.86 0.77
N PHE A 237 25.74 -16.73 1.45
CA PHE A 237 24.83 -15.63 1.18
C PHE A 237 25.44 -14.76 0.09
N LYS A 238 24.66 -14.48 -0.96
CA LYS A 238 25.06 -13.54 -2.00
C LYS A 238 24.27 -12.26 -1.81
N ASP A 239 24.98 -11.15 -1.66
CA ASP A 239 24.38 -9.82 -1.68
C ASP A 239 23.79 -9.56 -3.07
N LEU A 240 22.52 -9.17 -3.10
CA LEU A 240 21.77 -8.89 -4.34
C LEU A 240 22.26 -7.61 -5.03
N GLU A 241 22.95 -6.72 -4.31
CA GLU A 241 23.37 -5.42 -4.83
C GLU A 241 24.83 -5.38 -5.26
N THR A 242 25.71 -5.98 -4.45
CA THR A 242 27.16 -5.96 -4.71
C THR A 242 27.67 -7.26 -5.34
N ALA A 243 26.83 -8.30 -5.41
CA ALA A 243 27.20 -9.65 -5.77
C ALA A 243 28.29 -10.28 -4.88
N GLN A 244 28.62 -9.66 -3.73
CA GLN A 244 29.56 -10.22 -2.76
C GLN A 244 28.97 -11.46 -2.11
N GLU A 245 29.84 -12.41 -1.80
CA GLU A 245 29.45 -13.66 -1.19
C GLU A 245 30.03 -13.79 0.21
N VAL A 246 29.16 -13.91 1.21
CA VAL A 246 29.52 -14.12 2.60
C VAL A 246 29.22 -15.56 2.97
N VAL A 247 30.26 -16.31 3.33
CA VAL A 247 30.09 -17.63 3.97
C VAL A 247 29.85 -17.39 5.44
N ALA A 248 28.63 -17.64 5.89
CA ALA A 248 28.26 -17.51 7.29
C ALA A 248 27.60 -18.80 7.78
N ASP A 249 27.77 -19.11 9.07
CA ASP A 249 26.92 -20.08 9.74
C ASP A 249 25.58 -19.39 10.05
N PRO A 250 24.48 -19.77 9.37
CA PRO A 250 23.20 -19.11 9.57
C PRO A 250 22.70 -19.20 11.00
N ALA A 251 23.03 -20.28 11.73
CA ALA A 251 22.61 -20.43 13.12
C ALA A 251 23.25 -19.39 14.04
N ARG A 252 24.49 -18.99 13.76
CA ARG A 252 25.20 -17.94 14.49
C ARG A 252 24.80 -16.54 14.04
N ALA A 253 24.57 -16.34 12.73
CA ALA A 253 24.19 -15.04 12.17
C ALA A 253 22.73 -14.65 12.48
N ARG A 254 21.82 -15.63 12.56
CA ARG A 254 20.37 -15.43 12.74
C ARG A 254 20.02 -14.47 13.87
N THR A 255 20.61 -14.67 15.04
CA THR A 255 20.27 -13.86 16.23
C THR A 255 20.71 -12.40 16.06
N ALA A 256 21.87 -12.17 15.45
CA ALA A 256 22.37 -10.83 15.19
C ALA A 256 21.52 -10.13 14.11
N TYR A 257 21.28 -10.82 12.99
CA TYR A 257 20.48 -10.31 11.88
C TYR A 257 19.05 -9.95 12.32
N LEU A 258 18.34 -10.85 13.01
CA LEU A 258 16.98 -10.57 13.47
C LEU A 258 16.94 -9.41 14.47
N ARG A 259 18.00 -9.24 15.29
CA ARG A 259 18.12 -8.08 16.19
C ARG A 259 18.30 -6.79 15.43
N GLU A 260 19.15 -6.77 14.40
CA GLU A 260 19.37 -5.60 13.54
C GLU A 260 18.11 -5.23 12.78
N LEU A 261 17.44 -6.20 12.14
CA LEU A 261 16.18 -5.98 11.43
C LEU A 261 15.08 -5.46 12.38
N THR A 262 14.94 -6.07 13.56
CA THR A 262 13.97 -5.60 14.57
C THR A 262 14.30 -4.18 15.03
N GLY A 263 15.59 -3.88 15.24
CA GLY A 263 16.05 -2.54 15.61
C GLY A 263 15.70 -1.50 14.54
N LEU A 264 15.96 -1.84 13.27
CA LEU A 264 15.65 -1.01 12.11
C LEU A 264 14.14 -0.74 11.99
N THR A 265 13.30 -1.78 12.05
CA THR A 265 11.84 -1.65 12.00
C THR A 265 11.31 -0.78 13.14
N LEU A 266 11.83 -0.97 14.37
CA LEU A 266 11.42 -0.16 15.53
C LEU A 266 11.86 1.30 15.40
N GLN A 267 13.02 1.57 14.79
CA GLN A 267 13.48 2.92 14.50
C GLN A 267 12.55 3.60 13.50
N TYR A 268 12.22 2.95 12.38
CA TYR A 268 11.26 3.49 11.40
C TYR A 268 9.89 3.72 12.04
N ASP A 269 9.34 2.74 12.76
CA ASP A 269 8.01 2.87 13.37
C ASP A 269 7.96 4.07 14.33
N ARG A 270 8.98 4.23 15.20
CA ARG A 270 9.06 5.34 16.15
C ARG A 270 9.21 6.70 15.45
N GLU A 271 10.18 6.82 14.56
CA GLU A 271 10.56 8.09 13.93
C GLU A 271 9.50 8.58 12.94
N LEU A 272 8.87 7.66 12.19
CA LEU A 272 7.84 8.00 11.22
C LEU A 272 6.52 8.32 11.92
N ARG A 273 6.06 7.50 12.89
CA ARG A 273 4.84 7.81 13.64
C ARG A 273 4.97 9.10 14.45
N GLY A 274 6.14 9.35 15.05
CA GLY A 274 6.43 10.60 15.75
C GLY A 274 6.33 11.84 14.87
N ALA A 275 6.56 11.69 13.55
CA ALA A 275 6.36 12.74 12.55
C ALA A 275 4.94 12.78 11.96
N GLY A 276 4.02 11.92 12.41
CA GLY A 276 2.67 11.80 11.85
C GLY A 276 2.65 11.14 10.45
N ILE A 277 3.63 10.28 10.17
CA ILE A 277 3.72 9.45 8.97
C ILE A 277 3.21 8.06 9.31
N ASP A 278 2.34 7.51 8.46
CA ASP A 278 1.84 6.15 8.64
C ASP A 278 2.90 5.13 8.21
N TYR A 279 3.23 4.20 9.10
CA TYR A 279 4.15 3.10 8.82
C TYR A 279 3.42 1.75 8.96
N VAL A 280 3.59 0.90 7.94
CA VAL A 280 2.99 -0.42 7.87
C VAL A 280 4.02 -1.41 7.33
N GLN A 281 4.36 -2.42 8.13
CA GLN A 281 5.15 -3.55 7.66
C GLN A 281 4.22 -4.60 7.05
N LEU A 282 4.58 -5.08 5.86
CA LEU A 282 3.88 -6.09 5.09
C LEU A 282 4.79 -7.31 4.89
N ASP A 283 4.17 -8.48 4.95
CA ASP A 283 4.80 -9.77 4.70
C ASP A 283 4.23 -10.33 3.39
N THR A 284 5.09 -10.68 2.44
CA THR A 284 4.69 -11.14 1.09
C THR A 284 3.91 -12.46 1.10
N SER A 285 3.93 -13.23 2.21
CA SER A 285 3.09 -14.42 2.39
C SER A 285 1.66 -14.11 2.81
N GLN A 286 1.38 -12.89 3.26
CA GLN A 286 0.04 -12.51 3.72
C GLN A 286 -0.85 -12.07 2.56
N PRO A 287 -2.16 -12.41 2.59
CA PRO A 287 -3.13 -11.85 1.65
C PRO A 287 -3.17 -10.32 1.69
N LEU A 288 -3.06 -9.70 0.52
CA LEU A 288 -2.94 -8.25 0.39
C LEU A 288 -4.23 -7.50 0.79
N ASP A 289 -5.39 -8.09 0.51
CA ASP A 289 -6.70 -7.57 0.92
C ASP A 289 -6.81 -7.49 2.45
N PHE A 290 -6.32 -8.50 3.17
CA PHE A 290 -6.25 -8.48 4.63
C PHE A 290 -5.32 -7.38 5.17
N ALA A 291 -4.13 -7.24 4.56
CA ALA A 291 -3.18 -6.20 4.94
C ALA A 291 -3.75 -4.78 4.77
N LEU A 292 -4.41 -4.52 3.63
CA LEU A 292 -5.08 -3.25 3.36
C LEU A 292 -6.23 -2.96 4.33
N LEU A 293 -7.06 -3.96 4.64
CA LEU A 293 -8.13 -3.86 5.65
C LEU A 293 -7.59 -3.46 7.02
N THR A 294 -6.51 -4.11 7.44
CA THR A 294 -5.88 -3.89 8.75
C THR A 294 -5.33 -2.47 8.86
N TYR A 295 -4.61 -2.02 7.83
CA TYR A 295 -4.08 -0.65 7.77
C TYR A 295 -5.19 0.41 7.83
N LEU A 296 -6.20 0.31 6.97
CA LEU A 296 -7.26 1.32 6.90
C LEU A 296 -8.12 1.37 8.17
N SER A 297 -8.35 0.21 8.79
CA SER A 297 -9.00 0.13 10.11
C SER A 297 -8.18 0.82 11.20
N ALA A 298 -6.85 0.66 11.19
CA ALA A 298 -5.95 1.30 12.15
C ALA A 298 -5.81 2.82 11.93
N ARG A 299 -5.99 3.30 10.69
CA ARG A 299 -5.99 4.73 10.35
C ARG A 299 -7.30 5.41 10.77
N SER A 300 -8.44 4.76 10.57
CA SER A 300 -9.76 5.28 10.98
C SER A 300 -9.86 5.55 12.49
N LYS A 301 -9.26 4.70 13.33
CA LYS A 301 -9.24 4.88 14.80
C LYS A 301 -8.38 6.06 15.30
N ARG A 302 -7.55 6.65 14.43
CA ARG A 302 -6.61 7.74 14.78
C ARG A 302 -7.09 9.12 14.36
N LYS A 303 -8.17 9.20 13.58
CA LYS A 303 -8.92 10.45 13.31
C LYS A 303 -10.06 10.57 14.32
#